data_AF-A0A955UYI8-F1
#
_entry.id   AF-A0A955UYI8-F1
#
_cell.length_a   1.000
_cell.length_b   1.000
_cell.length_c   1.000
_cell.angle_alpha   90.00
_cell.angle_beta   90.00
_cell.angle_gamma   90.00
#
_symmetry.space_group_name_H-M   'P 1'
#
loop_
_entity.id
_entity.type
_entity.pdbx_description
1 polymer ?
#
loop_
_entity_poly.entity_id
_entity_poly.type
_entity_poly.pdbx_seq_one_letter_code
_entity_poly.pdbx_strand_id
1 'polypeptide(L)'
;PPRAHTGRGALERRLAAVAPIVGIALLLAATWVLRREVAAYHLRDVVAHLQAIAPARAFGAIGLTAVGYAVLTAYDALAFRVIGVALPYRRIALASFVAYVMSHNVGLSGLGGSAVRYRMLTSWGVRADDVARVIAFAALTFWLGFALVGGVANALWPVALPTGSIGFASSRPLGVALVGAAAGYVALAALRRRPFAIRGFRIDVPDARTALLQLAVSSADWLLAASVLWVLLPDGTGLGFATFVAAFLLAQVAGLASHVPGGLGVFEGALVVLLRPWLAADALLASIVAYRFAYYLLPLVAGVLAFAGYELRQRRAALARAGARLQGAAAEVAPRVLSATTFAAGAVLLFSGAMPELPERLAWLRRTLPLPWIETSKLAGSVIGALLLVLSNALRERLDAGYVGALALLVAGAVASLAKGLDWEEASVLAAMAAALAPCRAYFYRRSSLREQSLSPRWWTAVAVVGLGSVVVLELAYRHVEYSSDLWWRFGPHELASRSLRAELAAAVALVAVALLRLL
;
A
#
# COMPACT_ATOMS: atom_id res chain seq x y z
N PRO A 1 46.64 -19.18 2.49
CA PRO A 1 45.37 -19.51 3.17
C PRO A 1 44.20 -18.62 2.71
N PRO A 2 43.28 -19.11 1.84
CA PRO A 2 42.13 -18.31 1.40
C PRO A 2 40.80 -19.01 1.73
N ARG A 3 40.17 -18.76 2.87
CA ARG A 3 38.76 -19.12 3.13
C ARG A 3 38.14 -18.21 4.21
N ALA A 4 37.38 -17.16 3.81
CA ALA A 4 36.45 -16.46 4.72
C ALA A 4 35.34 -15.59 4.07
N HIS A 5 35.10 -15.63 2.75
CA HIS A 5 34.12 -14.72 2.10
C HIS A 5 32.87 -15.38 1.50
N THR A 6 32.67 -16.69 1.62
CA THR A 6 31.57 -17.41 0.94
C THR A 6 30.24 -17.47 1.72
N GLY A 7 30.21 -17.14 3.01
CA GLY A 7 29.01 -17.29 3.86
C GLY A 7 27.95 -16.19 3.72
N ARG A 8 28.36 -14.92 3.58
CA ARG A 8 27.42 -13.76 3.57
C ARG A 8 26.49 -13.77 2.35
N GLY A 9 27.01 -14.10 1.16
CA GLY A 9 26.21 -14.12 -0.07
C GLY A 9 25.24 -15.30 -0.19
N ALA A 10 25.39 -16.35 0.61
CA ALA A 10 24.45 -17.48 0.67
C ALA A 10 23.27 -17.16 1.61
N LEU A 11 23.55 -16.49 2.73
CA LEU A 11 22.54 -16.02 3.67
C LEU A 11 21.66 -14.93 3.05
N GLU A 12 22.26 -13.95 2.36
CA GLU A 12 21.51 -12.90 1.64
C GLU A 12 20.62 -13.47 0.53
N ARG A 13 21.09 -14.47 -0.23
CA ARG A 13 20.28 -15.16 -1.25
C ARG A 13 19.14 -15.99 -0.65
N ARG A 14 19.37 -16.65 0.49
CA ARG A 14 18.31 -17.38 1.22
C ARG A 14 17.29 -16.43 1.83
N LEU A 15 17.72 -15.31 2.42
CA LEU A 15 16.82 -14.27 2.95
C LEU A 15 16.00 -13.62 1.83
N ALA A 16 16.59 -13.36 0.66
CA ALA A 16 15.88 -12.83 -0.51
C ALA A 16 14.85 -13.82 -1.10
N ALA A 17 15.08 -15.14 -0.95
CA ALA A 17 14.15 -16.18 -1.38
C ALA A 17 13.02 -16.45 -0.37
N VAL A 18 13.30 -16.28 0.93
CA VAL A 18 12.34 -16.48 2.02
C VAL A 18 11.42 -15.27 2.21
N ALA A 19 11.91 -14.05 1.96
CA ALA A 19 11.12 -12.82 2.07
C ALA A 19 9.79 -12.84 1.29
N PRO A 20 9.72 -13.27 0.00
CA PRO A 20 8.45 -13.36 -0.72
C PRO A 20 7.55 -14.48 -0.18
N ILE A 21 8.11 -15.58 0.32
CA ILE A 21 7.34 -16.70 0.91
C ILE A 21 6.69 -16.24 2.22
N VAL A 22 7.43 -15.54 3.07
CA VAL A 22 6.91 -14.94 4.31
C VAL A 22 5.88 -13.86 3.99
N GLY A 23 6.13 -13.02 2.97
CA GLY A 23 5.16 -12.03 2.50
C GLY A 23 3.86 -12.67 2.00
N ILE A 24 3.94 -13.75 1.22
CA ILE A 24 2.78 -14.52 0.74
C ILE A 24 2.08 -15.22 1.91
N ALA A 25 2.81 -15.83 2.84
CA ALA A 25 2.22 -16.48 4.01
C ALA A 25 1.50 -15.47 4.92
N LEU A 26 2.07 -14.29 5.15
CA LEU A 26 1.44 -13.21 5.91
C LEU A 26 0.23 -12.64 5.18
N LEU A 27 0.30 -12.49 3.85
CA LEU A 27 -0.84 -12.07 3.02
C LEU A 27 -1.97 -13.10 3.07
N LEU A 28 -1.66 -14.39 2.95
CA LEU A 28 -2.63 -15.49 3.03
C LEU A 28 -3.26 -15.58 4.43
N ALA A 29 -2.46 -15.40 5.49
CA ALA A 29 -2.95 -15.35 6.86
C ALA A 29 -3.84 -14.14 7.11
N ALA A 30 -3.43 -12.94 6.67
CA ALA A 30 -4.23 -11.72 6.76
C ALA A 30 -5.54 -11.85 5.96
N THR A 31 -5.49 -12.43 4.76
CA THR A 31 -6.66 -12.70 3.92
C THR A 31 -7.57 -13.74 4.56
N TRP A 32 -7.03 -14.77 5.22
CA TRP A 32 -7.81 -15.78 5.94
C TRP A 32 -8.51 -15.19 7.18
N VAL A 33 -7.81 -14.36 7.97
CA VAL A 33 -8.40 -13.65 9.12
C VAL A 33 -9.48 -12.68 8.63
N LEU A 34 -9.19 -11.89 7.58
CA LEU A 34 -10.17 -11.00 6.96
C LEU A 34 -11.39 -11.77 6.44
N ARG A 35 -11.18 -12.92 5.78
CA ARG A 35 -12.26 -13.80 5.30
C ARG A 35 -13.11 -14.37 6.43
N ARG A 36 -12.55 -14.59 7.62
CA ARG A 36 -13.24 -15.13 8.79
C ARG A 36 -14.01 -14.04 9.55
N GLU A 37 -13.43 -12.86 9.69
CA GLU A 37 -14.02 -11.72 10.42
C GLU A 37 -15.04 -10.95 9.57
N VAL A 38 -14.79 -10.77 8.26
CA VAL A 38 -15.71 -10.09 7.33
C VAL A 38 -16.87 -10.99 6.90
N ALA A 39 -16.76 -12.32 7.04
CA ALA A 39 -17.86 -13.23 6.70
C ALA A 39 -19.15 -13.02 7.51
N ALA A 40 -19.06 -12.30 8.64
CA ALA A 40 -20.21 -11.96 9.47
C ALA A 40 -20.91 -10.65 9.07
N TYR A 41 -20.37 -9.85 8.14
CA TYR A 41 -20.85 -8.51 7.83
C TYR A 41 -21.14 -8.33 6.34
N HIS A 42 -22.32 -7.82 5.98
CA HIS A 42 -22.65 -7.56 4.58
C HIS A 42 -21.97 -6.27 4.10
N LEU A 43 -21.29 -6.34 2.94
CA LEU A 43 -20.64 -5.19 2.31
C LEU A 43 -21.60 -3.99 2.11
N ARG A 44 -22.88 -4.26 1.85
CA ARG A 44 -23.92 -3.24 1.70
C ARG A 44 -24.06 -2.36 2.95
N ASP A 45 -23.94 -2.94 4.15
CA ASP A 45 -24.16 -2.25 5.41
C ASP A 45 -22.95 -1.35 5.72
N VAL A 46 -21.74 -1.79 5.37
CA VAL A 46 -20.51 -0.98 5.45
C VAL A 46 -20.56 0.21 4.49
N VAL A 47 -21.03 0.00 3.25
CA VAL A 47 -21.18 1.08 2.26
C VAL A 47 -22.24 2.08 2.69
N ALA A 48 -23.38 1.62 3.23
CA ALA A 48 -24.41 2.49 3.76
C ALA A 48 -23.88 3.37 4.92
N HIS A 49 -23.10 2.79 5.83
CA HIS A 49 -22.47 3.54 6.92
C HIS A 49 -21.43 4.54 6.41
N LEU A 50 -20.64 4.19 5.39
CA LEU A 50 -19.70 5.12 4.76
C LEU A 50 -20.42 6.32 4.12
N GLN A 51 -21.56 6.09 3.47
CA GLN A 51 -22.38 7.17 2.90
C GLN A 51 -23.06 8.02 3.98
N ALA A 52 -23.30 7.46 5.17
CA ALA A 52 -23.86 8.18 6.30
C ALA A 52 -22.85 9.07 7.04
N ILE A 53 -21.54 8.96 6.77
CA ILE A 53 -20.53 9.82 7.39
C ILE A 53 -20.74 11.26 6.94
N ALA A 54 -21.07 12.13 7.90
CA ALA A 54 -21.25 13.56 7.63
C ALA A 54 -20.00 14.18 6.99
N PRO A 55 -20.11 14.98 5.91
CA PRO A 55 -18.96 15.58 5.24
C PRO A 55 -18.04 16.36 6.17
N ALA A 56 -18.60 17.05 7.18
CA ALA A 56 -17.83 17.78 8.18
C ALA A 56 -16.84 16.87 8.96
N ARG A 57 -17.22 15.63 9.27
CA ARG A 57 -16.34 14.65 9.92
C ARG A 57 -15.23 14.18 9.00
N ALA A 58 -15.57 13.93 7.73
CA ALA A 58 -14.59 13.55 6.72
C ALA A 58 -13.53 14.65 6.51
N PHE A 59 -13.95 15.91 6.38
CA PHE A 59 -13.03 17.04 6.29
C PHE A 59 -12.24 17.27 7.59
N GLY A 60 -12.87 17.09 8.76
CA GLY A 60 -12.19 17.13 10.05
C GLY A 60 -11.09 16.08 10.16
N ALA A 61 -11.37 14.84 9.75
CA ALA A 61 -10.40 13.75 9.70
C ALA A 61 -9.23 14.05 8.74
N ILE A 62 -9.51 14.59 7.55
CA ILE A 62 -8.47 15.00 6.59
C ILE A 62 -7.61 16.13 7.17
N GLY A 63 -8.22 17.12 7.83
CA GLY A 63 -7.51 18.22 8.48
C GLY A 63 -6.60 17.73 9.62
N LEU A 64 -7.11 16.85 10.49
CA LEU A 64 -6.32 16.22 11.54
C LEU A 64 -5.17 15.37 10.98
N THR A 65 -5.40 14.65 9.88
CA THR A 65 -4.33 13.92 9.18
C THR A 65 -3.25 14.88 8.69
N ALA A 66 -3.61 16.01 8.08
CA ALA A 66 -2.63 16.99 7.61
C ALA A 66 -1.77 17.53 8.76
N VAL A 67 -2.39 17.82 9.91
CA VAL A 67 -1.68 18.22 11.13
C VAL A 67 -0.79 17.09 11.65
N GLY A 68 -1.27 15.85 11.69
CA GLY A 68 -0.50 14.68 12.10
C GLY A 68 0.76 14.48 11.25
N TYR A 69 0.63 14.53 9.93
CA TYR A 69 1.78 14.44 9.03
C TYR A 69 2.73 15.65 9.13
N ALA A 70 2.24 16.83 9.48
CA ALA A 70 3.11 17.96 9.81
C ALA A 70 3.92 17.71 11.10
N VAL A 71 3.29 17.16 12.14
CA VAL A 71 3.97 16.75 13.39
C VAL A 71 5.02 15.68 13.13
N LEU A 72 4.76 14.73 12.23
CA LEU A 72 5.75 13.71 11.83
C LEU A 72 7.03 14.32 11.25
N THR A 73 6.98 15.51 10.62
CA THR A 73 8.22 16.20 10.17
C THR A 73 9.07 16.72 11.34
N ALA A 74 8.47 16.97 12.50
CA ALA A 74 9.16 17.43 13.69
C ALA A 74 10.05 16.34 14.31
N TYR A 75 9.73 15.05 14.08
CA TYR A 75 10.59 13.94 14.49
C TYR A 75 11.99 14.06 13.89
N ASP A 76 12.07 14.11 12.56
CA ASP A 76 13.35 14.19 11.87
C ASP A 76 13.98 15.58 12.11
N ALA A 77 13.20 16.67 12.16
CA ALA A 77 13.75 18.00 12.46
C ALA A 77 14.43 18.07 13.83
N LEU A 78 13.85 17.41 14.85
CA LEU A 78 14.48 17.27 16.16
C LEU A 78 15.73 16.38 16.08
N ALA A 79 15.67 15.27 15.35
CA ALA A 79 16.81 14.39 15.14
C ALA A 79 18.00 15.14 14.51
N PHE A 80 17.77 15.89 13.43
CA PHE A 80 18.80 16.69 12.76
C PHE A 80 19.40 17.76 13.69
N ARG A 81 18.58 18.40 14.54
CA ARG A 81 19.05 19.37 15.54
C ARG A 81 19.94 18.73 16.59
N VAL A 82 19.61 17.53 17.07
CA VAL A 82 20.37 16.80 18.09
C VAL A 82 21.67 16.24 17.53
N ILE A 83 21.63 15.71 16.30
CA ILE A 83 22.82 15.13 15.64
C ILE A 83 23.77 16.24 15.16
N GLY A 84 23.28 17.46 14.95
CA GLY A 84 24.10 18.61 14.56
C GLY A 84 24.39 18.69 13.06
N VAL A 85 23.57 18.05 12.21
CA VAL A 85 23.72 18.10 10.75
C VAL A 85 22.85 19.21 10.19
N ALA A 86 23.47 20.16 9.47
CA ALA A 86 22.76 21.26 8.84
C ALA A 86 22.08 20.81 7.55
N LEU A 87 20.74 20.78 7.54
CA LEU A 87 19.93 20.56 6.35
C LEU A 87 18.71 21.50 6.37
N PRO A 88 18.35 22.18 5.26
CA PRO A 88 17.18 23.04 5.24
C PRO A 88 15.91 22.27 5.61
N TYR A 89 15.06 22.86 6.46
CA TYR A 89 13.84 22.21 6.96
C TYR A 89 12.94 21.69 5.84
N ARG A 90 12.85 22.37 4.70
CA ARG A 90 12.07 21.91 3.54
C ARG A 90 12.52 20.54 3.02
N ARG A 91 13.82 20.24 3.06
CA ARG A 91 14.36 18.93 2.65
C ARG A 91 14.09 17.87 3.71
N ILE A 92 14.27 18.23 4.99
CA ILE A 92 13.93 17.35 6.11
C ILE A 92 12.45 16.96 6.01
N ALA A 93 11.55 17.94 5.98
CA ALA A 93 10.11 17.74 5.90
C ALA A 93 9.69 16.88 4.70
N LEU A 94 10.26 17.10 3.51
CA LEU A 94 9.98 16.29 2.34
C LEU A 94 10.43 14.83 2.53
N ALA A 95 11.66 14.60 3.01
CA ALA A 95 12.15 13.25 3.25
C ALA A 95 11.34 12.54 4.34
N SER A 96 10.99 13.23 5.42
CA SER A 96 10.13 12.71 6.49
C SER A 96 8.77 12.33 5.94
N PHE A 97 8.10 13.24 5.24
CA PHE A 97 6.77 13.01 4.72
C PHE A 97 6.73 11.78 3.80
N VAL A 98 7.61 11.70 2.80
CA VAL A 98 7.65 10.57 1.87
C VAL A 98 8.03 9.28 2.61
N ALA A 99 8.97 9.34 3.56
CA ALA A 99 9.37 8.16 4.34
C ALA A 99 8.21 7.64 5.22
N TYR A 100 7.52 8.51 5.96
CA TYR A 100 6.43 8.11 6.85
C TYR A 100 5.23 7.59 6.09
N VAL A 101 4.85 8.24 4.99
CA VAL A 101 3.81 7.77 4.09
C VAL A 101 4.09 6.32 3.63
N MET A 102 5.33 6.03 3.25
CA MET A 102 5.74 4.67 2.86
C MET A 102 5.75 3.71 4.05
N SER A 103 6.23 4.15 5.22
CA SER A 103 6.26 3.33 6.45
C SER A 103 4.87 2.89 6.89
N HIS A 104 3.88 3.79 6.88
CA HIS A 104 2.50 3.46 7.29
C HIS A 104 1.84 2.40 6.40
N ASN A 105 2.21 2.34 5.11
CA ASN A 105 1.59 1.44 4.15
C ASN A 105 2.37 0.11 3.96
N VAL A 106 3.70 0.13 4.03
CA VAL A 106 4.55 -1.04 3.71
C VAL A 106 4.95 -1.84 4.95
N GLY A 107 4.85 -1.26 6.15
CA GLY A 107 5.18 -1.92 7.42
C GLY A 107 6.67 -1.95 7.77
N LEU A 108 7.00 -2.69 8.84
CA LEU A 108 8.30 -2.76 9.52
C LEU A 108 9.41 -3.51 8.76
N SER A 109 9.17 -3.94 7.52
CA SER A 109 10.04 -4.84 6.73
C SER A 109 11.40 -4.24 6.30
N GLY A 110 11.81 -3.09 6.86
CA GLY A 110 13.07 -2.40 6.54
C GLY A 110 13.15 -1.79 5.12
N LEU A 111 12.29 -2.21 4.20
CA LEU A 111 12.34 -1.85 2.77
C LEU A 111 11.49 -0.63 2.37
N GLY A 112 10.62 -0.12 3.25
CA GLY A 112 9.73 1.01 2.96
C GLY A 112 10.35 2.38 3.25
N GLY A 113 9.89 3.04 4.32
CA GLY A 113 10.26 4.43 4.61
C GLY A 113 11.71 4.67 4.98
N SER A 114 12.36 3.76 5.71
CA SER A 114 13.77 3.90 6.10
C SER A 114 14.71 3.87 4.89
N ALA A 115 14.42 3.04 3.88
CA ALA A 115 15.20 2.99 2.64
C ALA A 115 15.04 4.28 1.81
N VAL A 116 13.82 4.83 1.76
CA VAL A 116 13.56 6.13 1.10
C VAL A 116 14.30 7.24 1.81
N ARG A 117 14.20 7.31 3.14
CA ARG A 117 14.93 8.29 3.96
C ARG A 117 16.45 8.17 3.74
N TYR A 118 16.99 6.95 3.75
CA TYR A 118 18.40 6.67 3.46
C TYR A 118 18.83 7.21 2.10
N ARG A 119 18.10 6.86 1.03
CA ARG A 119 18.42 7.29 -0.34
C ARG A 119 18.31 8.81 -0.51
N MET A 120 17.24 9.43 -0.02
CA MET A 120 17.01 10.87 -0.19
C MET A 120 18.05 11.68 0.58
N LEU A 121 18.29 11.37 1.86
CA LEU A 121 19.23 12.11 2.69
C LEU A 121 20.68 11.95 2.21
N THR A 122 21.10 10.74 1.82
CA THR A 122 22.44 10.53 1.24
C THR A 122 22.62 11.24 -0.09
N SER A 123 21.58 11.31 -0.94
CA SER A 123 21.63 12.10 -2.18
C SER A 123 21.78 13.61 -1.94
N TRP A 124 21.47 14.09 -0.73
CA TRP A 124 21.66 15.48 -0.30
C TRP A 124 22.95 15.70 0.47
N GLY A 125 23.85 14.70 0.53
CA GLY A 125 25.15 14.81 1.18
C GLY A 125 25.15 14.50 2.68
N VAL A 126 24.04 14.00 3.24
CA VAL A 126 24.03 13.51 4.63
C VAL A 126 24.74 12.17 4.67
N ARG A 127 25.69 12.00 5.60
CA ARG A 127 26.45 10.77 5.72
C ARG A 127 25.56 9.60 6.18
N ALA A 128 25.86 8.40 5.72
CA ALA A 128 25.08 7.19 6.00
C ALA A 128 24.92 6.90 7.51
N ASP A 129 25.96 7.16 8.30
CA ASP A 129 25.96 7.04 9.76
C ASP A 129 25.01 8.03 10.42
N ASP A 130 24.97 9.28 9.94
CA ASP A 130 24.03 10.28 10.43
C ASP A 130 22.58 9.92 10.09
N VAL A 131 22.33 9.38 8.89
CA VAL A 131 20.98 8.92 8.52
C VAL A 131 20.53 7.76 9.41
N ALA A 132 21.42 6.82 9.74
CA ALA A 132 21.11 5.74 10.68
C ALA A 132 20.77 6.29 12.07
N ARG A 133 21.50 7.30 12.56
CA ARG A 133 21.19 8.00 13.81
C ARG A 133 19.82 8.68 13.76
N VAL A 134 19.46 9.34 12.65
CA VAL A 134 18.13 9.94 12.46
C VAL A 134 17.03 8.88 12.54
N ILE A 135 17.20 7.75 11.84
CA ILE A 135 16.21 6.65 11.84
C ILE A 135 16.06 6.07 13.25
N ALA A 136 17.17 5.82 13.96
CA ALA A 136 17.14 5.30 15.33
C ALA A 136 16.48 6.30 16.30
N PHE A 137 16.79 7.59 16.17
CA PHE A 137 16.18 8.64 16.97
C PHE A 137 14.67 8.72 16.75
N ALA A 138 14.22 8.69 15.49
CA ALA A 138 12.80 8.72 15.15
C ALA A 138 12.05 7.48 15.67
N ALA A 139 12.65 6.29 15.56
CA ALA A 139 12.08 5.05 16.09
C ALA A 139 11.96 5.08 17.62
N LEU A 140 12.98 5.57 18.33
CA LEU A 140 12.92 5.74 19.78
C LEU A 140 11.83 6.74 20.17
N THR A 141 11.79 7.89 19.49
CA THR A 141 10.79 8.94 19.73
C THR A 141 9.37 8.40 19.58
N PHE A 142 9.11 7.61 18.54
CA PHE A 142 7.79 6.99 18.29
C PHE A 142 7.33 6.12 19.46
N TRP A 143 8.21 5.26 19.98
CA TRP A 143 7.89 4.39 21.11
C TRP A 143 7.75 5.13 22.44
N LEU A 144 8.44 6.26 22.62
CA LEU A 144 8.32 7.07 23.83
C LEU A 144 6.92 7.69 23.97
N GLY A 145 6.38 8.27 22.91
CA GLY A 145 4.99 8.77 22.93
C GLY A 145 3.98 7.64 23.05
N PHE A 146 4.23 6.48 22.41
CA PHE A 146 3.40 5.30 22.59
C PHE A 146 3.35 4.89 24.07
N ALA A 147 4.52 4.81 24.71
CA ALA A 147 4.63 4.44 26.11
C ALA A 147 3.94 5.46 27.03
N LEU A 148 4.08 6.76 26.77
CA LEU A 148 3.42 7.78 27.59
C LEU A 148 1.90 7.81 27.38
N VAL A 149 1.43 7.95 26.14
CA VAL A 149 -0.02 8.06 25.84
C VAL A 149 -0.72 6.74 26.13
N GLY A 150 -0.19 5.64 25.62
CA GLY A 150 -0.74 4.30 25.84
C GLY A 150 -0.64 3.89 27.30
N GLY A 151 0.45 4.26 27.97
CA GLY A 151 0.62 4.05 29.40
C GLY A 151 -0.44 4.76 30.23
N VAL A 152 -0.56 6.09 30.06
CA VAL A 152 -1.52 6.91 30.81
C VAL A 152 -2.96 6.47 30.52
N ALA A 153 -3.31 6.27 29.24
CA ALA A 153 -4.65 5.86 28.84
C ALA A 153 -5.04 4.51 29.46
N ASN A 154 -4.17 3.49 29.38
CA ASN A 154 -4.45 2.18 29.95
C ASN A 154 -4.33 2.11 31.48
N ALA A 155 -3.52 2.97 32.11
CA ALA A 155 -3.42 3.02 33.56
C ALA A 155 -4.65 3.67 34.21
N LEU A 156 -5.18 4.73 33.61
CA LEU A 156 -6.30 5.51 34.16
C LEU A 156 -7.67 5.03 33.64
N TRP A 157 -7.76 4.63 32.36
CA TRP A 157 -8.97 4.13 31.71
C TRP A 157 -8.73 2.73 31.12
N PRO A 158 -8.50 1.71 31.96
CA PRO A 158 -8.18 0.37 31.50
C PRO A 158 -9.33 -0.25 30.70
N VAL A 159 -8.96 -1.03 29.69
CA VAL A 159 -9.90 -1.83 28.88
C VAL A 159 -9.84 -3.28 29.37
N ALA A 160 -11.01 -3.94 29.39
CA ALA A 160 -11.10 -5.36 29.71
C ALA A 160 -10.46 -6.18 28.58
N LEU A 161 -9.59 -7.12 28.94
CA LEU A 161 -8.95 -8.01 27.97
C LEU A 161 -9.74 -9.33 27.87
N PRO A 162 -9.80 -9.96 26.68
CA PRO A 162 -10.50 -11.24 26.51
C PRO A 162 -9.98 -12.33 27.47
N THR A 163 -10.87 -13.19 27.95
CA THR A 163 -10.50 -14.31 28.83
C THR A 163 -9.48 -15.22 28.12
N GLY A 164 -8.32 -15.44 28.76
CA GLY A 164 -7.20 -16.22 28.20
C GLY A 164 -6.02 -15.40 27.68
N SER A 165 -6.09 -14.06 27.68
CA SER A 165 -4.94 -13.21 27.34
C SER A 165 -3.92 -13.12 28.49
N ILE A 166 -2.75 -13.75 28.34
CA ILE A 166 -1.50 -13.55 29.11
C ILE A 166 -1.66 -13.47 30.65
N GLY A 167 -2.74 -14.02 31.22
CA GLY A 167 -3.01 -14.02 32.66
C GLY A 167 -3.52 -12.69 33.26
N PHE A 168 -3.81 -11.66 32.45
CA PHE A 168 -4.33 -10.38 32.95
C PHE A 168 -5.76 -10.12 32.45
N ALA A 169 -6.66 -9.78 33.38
CA ALA A 169 -8.04 -9.40 33.05
C ALA A 169 -8.19 -7.94 32.58
N SER A 170 -7.17 -7.11 32.81
CA SER A 170 -7.20 -5.66 32.58
C SER A 170 -5.89 -5.19 31.95
N SER A 171 -5.96 -4.16 31.09
CA SER A 171 -4.78 -3.52 30.51
C SER A 171 -3.99 -2.63 31.49
N ARG A 172 -4.48 -2.43 32.73
CA ARG A 172 -3.88 -1.51 33.71
C ARG A 172 -2.40 -1.81 34.05
N PRO A 173 -1.97 -3.07 34.29
CA PRO A 173 -0.57 -3.36 34.62
C PRO A 173 0.38 -2.98 33.49
N LEU A 174 -0.03 -3.22 32.23
CA LEU A 174 0.71 -2.79 31.05
C LEU A 174 0.80 -1.26 30.99
N GLY A 175 -0.32 -0.57 31.29
CA GLY A 175 -0.35 0.89 31.36
C GLY A 175 0.68 1.44 32.35
N VAL A 176 0.71 0.92 33.58
CA VAL A 176 1.66 1.32 34.62
C VAL A 176 3.12 1.06 34.20
N ALA A 177 3.39 -0.10 33.61
CA ALA A 177 4.73 -0.44 33.11
C ALA A 177 5.22 0.54 32.03
N LEU A 178 4.34 0.91 31.09
CA LEU A 178 4.65 1.86 30.02
C LEU A 178 4.89 3.29 30.54
N VAL A 179 4.08 3.75 31.51
CA VAL A 179 4.33 5.03 32.19
C VAL A 179 5.68 5.00 32.92
N GLY A 180 5.99 3.90 33.62
CA GLY A 180 7.27 3.71 34.28
C GLY A 180 8.45 3.77 33.31
N ALA A 181 8.32 3.19 32.12
CA ALA A 181 9.33 3.25 31.08
C ALA A 181 9.54 4.68 30.55
N ALA A 182 8.47 5.42 30.27
CA ALA A 182 8.54 6.81 29.84
C ALA A 182 9.15 7.73 30.93
N ALA A 183 8.73 7.57 32.17
CA ALA A 183 9.28 8.30 33.32
C ALA A 183 10.76 7.96 33.56
N GLY A 184 11.13 6.68 33.46
CA GLY A 184 12.52 6.22 33.58
C GLY A 184 13.42 6.80 32.49
N TYR A 185 12.93 6.96 31.27
CA TYR A 185 13.65 7.62 30.20
C TYR A 185 13.92 9.11 30.49
N VAL A 186 12.92 9.85 30.97
CA VAL A 186 13.09 11.25 31.37
C VAL A 186 14.05 11.38 32.55
N ALA A 187 13.91 10.50 33.56
CA ALA A 187 14.82 10.47 34.70
C ALA A 187 16.27 10.18 34.26
N LEU A 188 16.47 9.23 33.33
CA LEU A 188 17.79 8.96 32.77
C LEU A 188 18.37 10.19 32.05
N ALA A 189 17.57 10.87 31.23
CA ALA A 189 17.98 12.09 30.52
C ALA A 189 18.29 13.26 31.48
N ALA A 190 17.62 13.34 32.62
CA ALA A 190 17.86 14.37 33.64
C ALA A 190 19.09 14.07 34.50
N LEU A 191 19.29 12.81 34.90
CA LEU A 191 20.31 12.39 35.86
C LEU A 191 21.67 12.07 35.20
N ARG A 192 21.69 11.62 33.95
CA ARG A 192 22.91 11.21 33.24
C ARG A 192 23.26 12.18 32.11
N ARG A 193 24.34 12.94 32.33
CA ARG A 193 24.91 13.86 31.32
C ARG A 193 26.09 13.29 30.53
N ARG A 194 26.52 12.05 30.82
CA ARG A 194 27.65 11.40 30.14
C ARG A 194 27.16 10.26 29.26
N PRO A 195 27.69 10.09 28.04
CA PRO A 195 27.39 8.94 27.20
C PRO A 195 27.85 7.66 27.90
N PHE A 196 27.10 6.58 27.73
CA PHE A 196 27.44 5.28 28.29
C PHE A 196 27.61 4.24 27.20
N ALA A 197 28.51 3.29 27.43
CA ALA A 197 28.83 2.26 26.47
C ALA A 197 28.13 0.95 26.84
N ILE A 198 27.29 0.42 25.95
CA ILE A 198 26.76 -0.96 26.07
C ILE A 198 27.45 -1.80 25.00
N ARG A 199 28.17 -2.86 25.42
CA ARG A 199 28.83 -3.82 24.50
C ARG A 199 29.68 -3.15 23.40
N GLY A 200 30.39 -2.08 23.75
CA GLY A 200 31.25 -1.33 22.82
C GLY A 200 30.55 -0.24 22.00
N PHE A 201 29.22 -0.12 22.06
CA PHE A 201 28.48 0.96 21.41
C PHE A 201 28.29 2.14 22.37
N ARG A 202 28.80 3.32 22.01
CA ARG A 202 28.54 4.57 22.72
C ARG A 202 27.12 5.04 22.40
N ILE A 203 26.28 5.12 23.43
CA ILE A 203 24.93 5.67 23.34
C ILE A 203 24.95 7.05 23.97
N ASP A 204 24.68 8.06 23.15
CA ASP A 204 24.54 9.44 23.60
C ASP A 204 23.15 9.60 24.24
N VAL A 205 23.12 9.99 25.52
CA VAL A 205 21.87 10.27 26.23
C VAL A 205 21.45 11.69 25.88
N PRO A 206 20.22 11.91 25.36
CA PRO A 206 19.75 13.25 25.09
C PRO A 206 19.59 14.04 26.40
N ASP A 207 19.73 15.35 26.32
CA ASP A 207 19.43 16.22 27.45
C ASP A 207 17.93 16.20 27.79
N ALA A 208 17.58 16.53 29.03
CA ALA A 208 16.20 16.49 29.52
C ALA A 208 15.22 17.29 28.65
N ARG A 209 15.65 18.42 28.07
CA ARG A 209 14.79 19.22 27.17
C ARG A 209 14.48 18.45 25.89
N THR A 210 15.46 17.80 25.28
CA THR A 210 15.26 16.96 24.10
C THR A 210 14.36 15.77 24.41
N ALA A 211 14.54 15.10 25.56
CA ALA A 211 13.67 14.00 25.98
C ALA A 211 12.21 14.43 26.15
N LEU A 212 11.96 15.60 26.76
CA LEU A 212 10.62 16.18 26.88
C LEU A 212 10.03 16.57 25.52
N LEU A 213 10.83 17.11 24.61
CA LEU A 213 10.38 17.42 23.25
C LEU A 213 10.04 16.15 22.45
N GLN A 214 10.81 15.06 22.61
CA GLN A 214 10.50 13.77 22.00
C GLN A 214 9.16 13.23 22.50
N LEU A 215 8.91 13.29 23.81
CA LEU A 215 7.63 12.90 24.38
C LEU A 215 6.49 13.77 23.86
N ALA A 216 6.64 15.10 23.87
CA ALA A 216 5.59 16.01 23.42
C ALA A 216 5.22 15.78 21.94
N VAL A 217 6.22 15.72 21.06
CA VAL A 217 6.00 15.51 19.61
C VAL A 217 5.37 14.13 19.35
N SER A 218 5.86 13.10 20.00
CA SER A 218 5.36 11.74 19.80
C SER A 218 3.98 11.51 20.42
N SER A 219 3.70 12.11 21.58
CA SER A 219 2.35 12.08 22.15
C SER A 219 1.34 12.82 21.28
N ALA A 220 1.72 13.96 20.71
CA ALA A 220 0.86 14.67 19.76
C ALA A 220 0.56 13.82 18.52
N ASP A 221 1.56 13.14 17.96
CA ASP A 221 1.40 12.20 16.83
C ASP A 221 0.38 11.08 17.15
N TRP A 222 0.57 10.36 18.26
CA TRP A 222 -0.36 9.30 18.68
C TRP A 222 -1.79 9.79 18.95
N LEU A 223 -1.93 10.93 19.62
CA LEU A 223 -3.24 11.51 19.90
C LEU A 223 -3.92 11.98 18.62
N LEU A 224 -3.19 12.56 17.66
CA LEU A 224 -3.72 12.96 16.37
C LEU A 224 -4.16 11.74 15.56
N ALA A 225 -3.33 10.69 15.48
CA ALA A 225 -3.69 9.45 14.79
C ALA A 225 -4.98 8.82 15.35
N ALA A 226 -5.11 8.76 16.68
CA ALA A 226 -6.34 8.31 17.33
C ALA A 226 -7.52 9.27 17.04
N SER A 227 -7.30 10.58 17.09
CA SER A 227 -8.34 11.59 16.84
C SER A 227 -8.93 11.51 15.44
N VAL A 228 -8.13 11.16 14.43
CA VAL A 228 -8.61 11.00 13.04
C VAL A 228 -9.67 9.89 12.98
N LEU A 229 -9.44 8.74 13.61
CA LEU A 229 -10.43 7.66 13.66
C LEU A 229 -11.61 8.04 14.58
N TRP A 230 -11.34 8.67 15.73
CA TRP A 230 -12.37 9.10 16.68
C TRP A 230 -13.43 10.00 16.04
N VAL A 231 -13.02 10.99 15.24
CA VAL A 231 -13.95 11.91 14.56
C VAL A 231 -14.83 11.20 13.53
N LEU A 232 -14.39 10.05 13.03
CA LEU A 232 -15.14 9.25 12.05
C LEU A 232 -16.13 8.28 12.70
N LEU A 233 -16.04 8.05 14.01
CA LEU A 233 -16.98 7.20 14.73
C LEU A 233 -18.40 7.81 14.78
N PRO A 234 -19.44 6.97 14.88
CA PRO A 234 -20.81 7.44 15.10
C PRO A 234 -20.97 8.08 16.49
N ASP A 235 -21.92 9.00 16.61
CA ASP A 235 -22.27 9.65 17.89
C ASP A 235 -23.08 8.74 18.81
N GLY A 236 -23.21 9.13 20.07
CA GLY A 236 -24.15 8.51 21.01
C GLY A 236 -23.72 7.14 21.54
N THR A 237 -22.46 6.74 21.33
CA THR A 237 -21.92 5.42 21.71
C THR A 237 -21.65 5.27 23.21
N GLY A 238 -21.63 6.38 23.97
CA GLY A 238 -21.21 6.40 25.38
C GLY A 238 -19.72 6.06 25.60
N LEU A 239 -18.95 5.86 24.52
CA LEU A 239 -17.50 5.66 24.59
C LEU A 239 -16.82 6.99 24.93
N GLY A 240 -15.87 6.98 25.86
CA GLY A 240 -15.02 8.14 26.13
C GLY A 240 -13.76 8.14 25.27
N PHE A 241 -13.26 9.32 24.87
CA PHE A 241 -12.05 9.44 24.04
C PHE A 241 -10.83 8.75 24.69
N ALA A 242 -10.65 8.86 26.01
CA ALA A 242 -9.52 8.24 26.70
C ALA A 242 -9.56 6.70 26.66
N THR A 243 -10.74 6.10 26.85
CA THR A 243 -10.96 4.65 26.70
C THR A 243 -10.74 4.21 25.26
N PHE A 244 -11.19 5.01 24.28
CA PHE A 244 -10.92 4.77 22.88
C PHE A 244 -9.43 4.79 22.57
N VAL A 245 -8.67 5.78 23.05
CA VAL A 245 -7.21 5.85 22.88
C VAL A 245 -6.52 4.64 23.52
N ALA A 246 -6.98 4.20 24.69
CA ALA A 246 -6.46 2.99 25.34
C ALA A 246 -6.66 1.75 24.44
N ALA A 247 -7.87 1.54 23.92
CA ALA A 247 -8.18 0.44 23.01
C ALA A 247 -7.41 0.54 21.67
N PHE A 248 -7.33 1.74 21.09
CA PHE A 248 -6.63 2.03 19.84
C PHE A 248 -5.14 1.67 19.93
N LEU A 249 -4.47 2.07 21.01
CA LEU A 249 -3.04 1.79 21.18
C LEU A 249 -2.76 0.32 21.50
N LEU A 250 -3.64 -0.36 22.24
CA LEU A 250 -3.57 -1.82 22.41
C LEU A 250 -3.73 -2.56 21.07
N ALA A 251 -4.73 -2.18 20.28
CA ALA A 251 -4.94 -2.74 18.95
C ALA A 251 -3.75 -2.46 18.03
N GLN A 252 -3.11 -1.30 18.17
CA GLN A 252 -1.92 -0.96 17.39
C GLN A 252 -0.73 -1.87 17.73
N VAL A 253 -0.54 -2.24 19.01
CA VAL A 253 0.47 -3.22 19.41
C VAL A 253 0.20 -4.59 18.79
N ALA A 254 -1.05 -5.06 18.82
CA ALA A 254 -1.42 -6.31 18.16
C ALA A 254 -1.11 -6.26 16.66
N GLY A 255 -1.49 -5.16 15.99
CA GLY A 255 -1.17 -4.93 14.58
C GLY A 255 0.32 -4.94 14.29
N LEU A 256 1.14 -4.24 15.09
CA LEU A 256 2.60 -4.18 14.91
C LEU A 256 3.28 -5.52 15.20
N ALA A 257 2.88 -6.21 16.26
CA ALA A 257 3.41 -7.51 16.65
C ALA A 257 3.12 -8.61 15.61
N SER A 258 2.05 -8.46 14.83
CA SER A 258 1.69 -9.42 13.78
C SER A 258 2.63 -9.38 12.57
N HIS A 259 3.44 -8.33 12.42
CA HIS A 259 4.25 -8.05 11.23
C HIS A 259 3.45 -7.99 9.91
N VAL A 260 2.11 -7.95 9.97
CA VAL A 260 1.27 -7.77 8.79
C VAL A 260 1.46 -6.34 8.27
N PRO A 261 1.73 -6.14 6.96
CA PRO A 261 1.82 -4.80 6.37
C PRO A 261 0.57 -3.96 6.68
N GLY A 262 0.78 -2.77 7.25
CA GLY A 262 -0.31 -1.88 7.68
C GLY A 262 -1.13 -2.38 8.88
N GLY A 263 -0.79 -3.53 9.46
CA GLY A 263 -1.56 -4.18 10.53
C GLY A 263 -2.95 -4.66 10.09
N LEU A 264 -3.17 -4.81 8.77
CA LEU A 264 -4.47 -5.12 8.18
C LEU A 264 -5.08 -6.40 8.76
N GLY A 265 -6.34 -6.31 9.17
CA GLY A 265 -7.11 -7.40 9.76
C GLY A 265 -6.85 -7.56 11.26
N VAL A 266 -5.60 -7.47 11.72
CA VAL A 266 -5.25 -7.65 13.14
C VAL A 266 -5.59 -6.43 13.97
N PHE A 267 -5.28 -5.23 13.47
CA PHE A 267 -5.65 -3.98 14.12
C PHE A 267 -7.17 -3.82 14.19
N GLU A 268 -7.85 -4.07 13.07
CA GLU A 268 -9.30 -4.02 12.94
C GLU A 268 -9.98 -5.01 13.89
N GLY A 269 -9.55 -6.28 13.86
CA GLY A 269 -10.10 -7.33 14.73
C GLY A 269 -9.88 -7.01 16.21
N ALA A 270 -8.70 -6.53 16.58
CA ALA A 270 -8.43 -6.11 17.96
C ALA A 270 -9.32 -4.95 18.40
N LEU A 271 -9.53 -3.93 17.55
CA LEU A 271 -10.46 -2.84 17.84
C LEU A 271 -11.90 -3.32 17.98
N VAL A 272 -12.37 -4.20 17.08
CA VAL A 272 -13.72 -4.78 17.16
C VAL A 272 -13.92 -5.54 18.46
N VAL A 273 -12.94 -6.34 18.88
CA VAL A 273 -13.01 -7.08 20.14
C VAL A 273 -13.00 -6.13 21.35
N LEU A 274 -12.10 -5.15 21.38
CA LEU A 274 -11.93 -4.23 22.51
C LEU A 274 -13.07 -3.22 22.64
N LEU A 275 -13.70 -2.80 21.54
CA LEU A 275 -14.77 -1.79 21.53
C LEU A 275 -16.18 -2.37 21.36
N ARG A 276 -16.32 -3.69 21.29
CA ARG A 276 -17.62 -4.40 21.20
C ARG A 276 -18.69 -3.89 22.19
N PRO A 277 -18.37 -3.51 23.45
CA PRO A 277 -19.39 -3.01 24.37
C PRO A 277 -20.04 -1.69 23.98
N TRP A 278 -19.40 -0.89 23.12
CA TRP A 278 -19.85 0.47 22.77
C TRP A 278 -20.26 0.64 21.31
N LEU A 279 -19.68 -0.17 20.42
CA LEU A 279 -19.80 0.01 18.98
C LEU A 279 -20.19 -1.30 18.30
N ALA A 280 -21.18 -1.21 17.42
CA ALA A 280 -21.47 -2.26 16.46
C ALA A 280 -20.28 -2.41 15.49
N ALA A 281 -19.94 -3.65 15.16
CA ALA A 281 -18.73 -3.96 14.42
C ALA A 281 -18.77 -3.44 12.97
N ASP A 282 -19.93 -3.45 12.33
CA ASP A 282 -20.16 -2.88 11.01
C ASP A 282 -19.90 -1.37 10.97
N ALA A 283 -20.41 -0.61 11.93
CA ALA A 283 -20.18 0.83 12.06
C ALA A 283 -18.70 1.16 12.34
N LEU A 284 -18.04 0.37 13.18
CA LEU A 284 -16.62 0.51 13.46
C LEU A 284 -15.78 0.19 12.22
N LEU A 285 -16.09 -0.88 11.49
CA LEU A 285 -15.39 -1.25 10.25
C LEU A 285 -15.54 -0.16 9.17
N ALA A 286 -16.74 0.41 9.00
CA ALA A 286 -16.95 1.55 8.10
C ALA A 286 -16.08 2.75 8.49
N SER A 287 -16.01 3.08 9.79
CA SER A 287 -15.16 4.17 10.32
C SER A 287 -13.68 3.89 10.07
N ILE A 288 -13.24 2.63 10.24
CA ILE A 288 -11.85 2.23 9.98
C ILE A 288 -11.52 2.33 8.48
N VAL A 289 -12.42 1.94 7.58
CA VAL A 289 -12.22 2.10 6.13
C VAL A 289 -12.04 3.58 5.78
N ALA A 290 -12.89 4.46 6.30
CA ALA A 290 -12.75 5.91 6.12
C ALA A 290 -11.42 6.44 6.70
N TYR A 291 -11.02 5.96 7.87
CA TYR A 291 -9.73 6.29 8.50
C TYR A 291 -8.54 5.85 7.64
N ARG A 292 -8.57 4.63 7.08
CA ARG A 292 -7.52 4.13 6.18
C ARG A 292 -7.41 5.00 4.92
N PHE A 293 -8.55 5.40 4.36
CA PHE A 293 -8.55 6.33 3.23
C PHE A 293 -7.91 7.67 3.60
N ALA A 294 -8.35 8.27 4.70
CA ALA A 294 -7.91 9.60 5.13
C ALA A 294 -6.43 9.62 5.59
N TYR A 295 -5.99 8.64 6.37
CA TYR A 295 -4.69 8.64 7.05
C TYR A 295 -3.58 7.86 6.32
N TYR A 296 -3.93 6.88 5.47
CA TYR A 296 -2.95 6.04 4.77
C TYR A 296 -2.93 6.32 3.27
N LEU A 297 -4.09 6.26 2.61
CA LEU A 297 -4.16 6.30 1.14
C LEU A 297 -4.00 7.72 0.58
N LEU A 298 -4.74 8.69 1.11
CA LEU A 298 -4.66 10.07 0.65
C LEU A 298 -3.25 10.67 0.81
N PRO A 299 -2.57 10.50 1.97
CA PRO A 299 -1.17 10.91 2.13
C PRO A 299 -0.21 10.11 1.23
N LEU A 300 -0.52 8.86 0.90
CA LEU A 300 0.24 8.06 -0.07
C LEU A 300 0.25 8.67 -1.45
N VAL A 301 -0.92 9.02 -1.97
CA VAL A 301 -1.05 9.70 -3.25
C VAL A 301 -0.27 11.03 -3.20
N ALA A 302 -0.46 11.83 -2.16
CA ALA A 302 0.25 13.09 -2.00
C ALA A 302 1.78 12.92 -1.91
N GLY A 303 2.26 11.91 -1.17
CA GLY A 303 3.68 11.59 -1.01
C GLY A 303 4.32 11.12 -2.32
N VAL A 304 3.65 10.27 -3.08
CA VAL A 304 4.09 9.82 -4.42
C VAL A 304 4.17 11.00 -5.38
N LEU A 305 3.16 11.87 -5.41
CA LEU A 305 3.15 13.06 -6.26
C LEU A 305 4.24 14.06 -5.86
N ALA A 306 4.45 14.28 -4.56
CA ALA A 306 5.52 15.15 -4.05
C ALA A 306 6.91 14.61 -4.41
N PHE A 307 7.13 13.30 -4.24
CA PHE A 307 8.38 12.65 -4.59
C PHE A 307 8.63 12.66 -6.10
N ALA A 308 7.62 12.33 -6.91
CA ALA A 308 7.70 12.39 -8.37
C ALA A 308 7.98 13.81 -8.88
N GLY A 309 7.30 14.82 -8.33
CA GLY A 309 7.53 16.22 -8.66
C GLY A 309 8.92 16.70 -8.27
N TYR A 310 9.42 16.26 -7.11
CA TYR A 310 10.79 16.52 -6.67
C TYR A 310 11.83 15.90 -7.63
N GLU A 311 11.66 14.62 -7.98
CA GLU A 311 12.53 13.89 -8.91
C GLU A 311 12.50 14.53 -10.31
N LEU A 312 11.33 14.95 -10.81
CA LEU A 312 11.20 15.67 -12.08
C LEU A 312 11.93 17.01 -12.07
N ARG A 313 11.87 17.78 -10.98
CA ARG A 313 12.57 19.07 -10.87
C ARG A 313 14.09 18.87 -10.77
N GLN A 314 14.54 17.90 -9.99
CA GLN A 314 15.96 17.59 -9.86
C GLN A 314 16.53 17.06 -11.18
N ARG A 315 15.76 16.22 -11.89
CA ARG A 315 16.08 15.79 -13.25
C ARG A 315 16.08 16.97 -14.21
N ARG A 316 15.06 17.84 -14.27
CA ARG A 316 15.08 19.03 -15.14
C ARG A 316 16.30 19.93 -14.92
N ALA A 317 16.70 20.14 -13.66
CA ALA A 317 17.91 20.90 -13.31
C ALA A 317 19.24 20.19 -13.67
N ALA A 318 19.22 18.87 -13.79
CA ALA A 318 20.35 18.05 -14.27
C ALA A 318 20.33 17.87 -15.80
N LEU A 319 19.16 17.78 -16.41
CA LEU A 319 18.87 17.66 -17.85
C LEU A 319 19.23 18.98 -18.56
N ALA A 320 18.97 20.14 -17.95
CA ALA A 320 19.44 21.44 -18.41
C ALA A 320 20.98 21.54 -18.49
N ARG A 321 21.70 20.69 -17.73
CA ARG A 321 23.17 20.58 -17.74
C ARG A 321 23.69 19.41 -18.61
N ALA A 322 22.82 18.53 -19.12
CA ALA A 322 23.21 17.25 -19.73
C ALA A 322 22.50 16.97 -21.08
N GLY A 323 22.10 18.02 -21.81
CA GLY A 323 21.36 17.92 -23.08
C GLY A 323 21.97 17.02 -24.16
N ALA A 324 23.28 16.75 -24.13
CA ALA A 324 23.97 15.93 -25.13
C ALA A 324 24.06 14.43 -24.82
N ARG A 325 23.80 13.97 -23.57
CA ARG A 325 23.95 12.54 -23.17
C ARG A 325 22.62 11.75 -23.15
N LEU A 326 21.48 12.45 -23.31
CA LEU A 326 20.14 11.87 -23.11
C LEU A 326 19.61 11.02 -24.25
N GLN A 327 20.10 11.21 -25.48
CA GLN A 327 19.67 10.37 -26.60
C GLN A 327 20.12 8.90 -26.41
N GLY A 328 21.26 8.65 -25.73
CA GLY A 328 21.73 7.30 -25.44
C GLY A 328 21.02 6.61 -24.27
N ALA A 329 20.78 7.31 -23.16
CA ALA A 329 20.16 6.71 -21.96
C ALA A 329 18.65 6.50 -22.09
N ALA A 330 17.94 7.38 -22.83
CA ALA A 330 16.51 7.20 -23.13
C ALA A 330 16.27 5.93 -23.95
N ALA A 331 17.17 5.62 -24.88
CA ALA A 331 17.15 4.38 -25.66
C ALA A 331 17.32 3.12 -24.80
N GLU A 332 17.95 3.21 -23.63
CA GLU A 332 18.14 2.05 -22.73
C GLU A 332 16.96 1.82 -21.78
N VAL A 333 16.36 2.90 -21.27
CA VAL A 333 15.34 2.85 -20.22
C VAL A 333 13.91 2.80 -20.78
N ALA A 334 13.64 3.45 -21.91
CA ALA A 334 12.29 3.56 -22.46
C ALA A 334 11.60 2.19 -22.68
N PRO A 335 12.25 1.16 -23.28
CA PRO A 335 11.60 -0.14 -23.48
C PRO A 335 11.23 -0.86 -22.17
N ARG A 336 12.02 -0.67 -21.09
CA ARG A 336 11.74 -1.26 -19.77
C ARG A 336 10.54 -0.60 -19.09
N VAL A 337 10.43 0.72 -19.20
CA VAL A 337 9.30 1.48 -18.65
C VAL A 337 8.02 1.20 -19.44
N LEU A 338 8.11 1.16 -20.78
CA LEU A 338 6.98 0.81 -21.65
C LEU A 338 6.50 -0.63 -21.42
N SER A 339 7.43 -1.56 -21.20
CA SER A 339 7.11 -2.93 -20.77
C SER A 339 6.35 -2.97 -19.44
N ALA A 340 6.88 -2.32 -18.40
CA ALA A 340 6.27 -2.34 -17.07
C ALA A 340 4.88 -1.68 -17.05
N THR A 341 4.73 -0.57 -17.76
CA THR A 341 3.44 0.11 -17.90
C THR A 341 2.46 -0.78 -18.67
N THR A 342 2.85 -1.34 -19.82
CA THR A 342 1.99 -2.26 -20.60
C THR A 342 1.54 -3.48 -19.78
N PHE A 343 2.42 -4.02 -18.92
CA PHE A 343 2.07 -5.09 -17.98
C PHE A 343 1.01 -4.62 -16.97
N ALA A 344 1.18 -3.41 -16.39
CA ALA A 344 0.21 -2.84 -15.47
C ALA A 344 -1.16 -2.61 -16.13
N ALA A 345 -1.20 -2.12 -17.38
CA ALA A 345 -2.44 -2.00 -18.15
C ALA A 345 -3.14 -3.36 -18.34
N GLY A 346 -2.37 -4.41 -18.66
CA GLY A 346 -2.91 -5.76 -18.75
C GLY A 346 -3.54 -6.25 -17.44
N ALA A 347 -2.90 -5.95 -16.31
CA ALA A 347 -3.41 -6.29 -14.99
C ALA A 347 -4.69 -5.51 -14.63
N VAL A 348 -4.74 -4.21 -14.95
CA VAL A 348 -5.93 -3.37 -14.76
C VAL A 348 -7.12 -3.92 -15.54
N LEU A 349 -6.93 -4.28 -16.81
CA LEU A 349 -8.00 -4.86 -17.63
C LEU A 349 -8.51 -6.20 -17.08
N LEU A 350 -7.61 -7.06 -16.58
CA LEU A 350 -7.99 -8.34 -15.96
C LEU A 350 -8.76 -8.15 -14.66
N PHE A 351 -8.28 -7.31 -13.74
CA PHE A 351 -8.97 -7.04 -12.49
C PHE A 351 -10.31 -6.34 -12.70
N SER A 352 -10.38 -5.43 -13.66
CA SER A 352 -11.65 -4.79 -14.04
C SER A 352 -12.65 -5.79 -14.59
N GLY A 353 -12.20 -6.75 -15.43
CA GLY A 353 -13.05 -7.84 -15.91
C GLY A 353 -13.62 -8.72 -14.80
N ALA A 354 -12.93 -8.83 -13.66
CA ALA A 354 -13.37 -9.58 -12.49
C ALA A 354 -14.37 -8.81 -11.59
N MET A 355 -14.54 -7.50 -11.78
CA MET A 355 -15.41 -6.67 -10.94
C MET A 355 -16.82 -6.47 -11.53
N PRO A 356 -17.83 -6.19 -10.66
CA PRO A 356 -19.17 -5.82 -11.09
C PRO A 356 -19.20 -4.39 -11.65
N GLU A 357 -19.98 -4.21 -12.72
CA GLU A 357 -20.19 -2.91 -13.37
C GLU A 357 -21.09 -2.02 -12.49
N LEU A 358 -20.85 -0.70 -12.51
CA LEU A 358 -21.69 0.29 -11.82
C LEU A 358 -23.12 0.31 -12.43
N PRO A 359 -24.18 0.13 -11.62
CA PRO A 359 -25.56 0.03 -12.12
C PRO A 359 -26.02 1.24 -12.94
N GLU A 360 -25.60 2.44 -12.55
CA GLU A 360 -25.97 3.70 -13.22
C GLU A 360 -25.36 3.83 -14.62
N ARG A 361 -24.07 3.48 -14.76
CA ARG A 361 -23.35 3.53 -16.04
C ARG A 361 -23.89 2.47 -17.01
N LEU A 362 -24.16 1.27 -16.50
CA LEU A 362 -24.73 0.17 -17.28
C LEU A 362 -26.16 0.47 -17.76
N ALA A 363 -26.97 1.16 -16.95
CA ALA A 363 -28.32 1.56 -17.34
C ALA A 363 -28.32 2.56 -18.51
N TRP A 364 -27.36 3.49 -18.54
CA TRP A 364 -27.18 4.41 -19.67
C TRP A 364 -26.68 3.69 -20.93
N LEU A 365 -25.70 2.80 -20.77
CA LEU A 365 -25.11 2.04 -21.87
C LEU A 365 -26.11 1.10 -22.56
N ARG A 366 -27.01 0.47 -21.80
CA ARG A 366 -28.08 -0.38 -22.34
C ARG A 366 -29.10 0.37 -23.21
N ARG A 367 -29.21 1.70 -23.07
CA ARG A 367 -30.07 2.52 -23.94
C ARG A 367 -29.46 2.72 -25.32
N THR A 368 -28.15 2.54 -25.47
CA THR A 368 -27.40 2.87 -26.69
C THR A 368 -26.77 1.65 -27.36
N LEU A 369 -26.36 0.63 -26.59
CA LEU A 369 -25.74 -0.60 -27.10
C LEU A 369 -26.56 -1.86 -26.74
N PRO A 370 -26.79 -2.77 -27.72
CA PRO A 370 -27.41 -4.07 -27.44
C PRO A 370 -26.56 -4.91 -26.48
N LEU A 371 -27.22 -5.70 -25.62
CA LEU A 371 -26.58 -6.53 -24.58
C LEU A 371 -25.40 -7.40 -25.10
N PRO A 372 -25.48 -8.06 -26.28
CA PRO A 372 -24.36 -8.86 -26.79
C PRO A 372 -23.06 -8.06 -27.01
N TRP A 373 -23.15 -6.78 -27.35
CA TRP A 373 -21.98 -5.91 -27.53
C TRP A 373 -21.29 -5.59 -26.22
N ILE A 374 -22.06 -5.43 -25.14
CA ILE A 374 -21.53 -5.18 -23.80
C ILE A 374 -20.79 -6.42 -23.29
N GLU A 375 -21.38 -7.61 -23.47
CA GLU A 375 -20.79 -8.87 -23.02
C GLU A 375 -19.53 -9.25 -23.79
N THR A 376 -19.56 -9.08 -25.11
CA THR A 376 -18.39 -9.30 -25.98
C THR A 376 -17.27 -8.31 -25.68
N SER A 377 -17.59 -7.06 -25.34
CA SER A 377 -16.59 -6.06 -24.93
C SER A 377 -15.93 -6.41 -23.60
N LYS A 378 -16.68 -6.94 -22.63
CA LYS A 378 -16.10 -7.41 -21.36
C LYS A 378 -15.16 -8.60 -21.57
N LEU A 379 -15.59 -9.57 -22.37
CA LEU A 379 -14.78 -10.73 -22.74
C LEU A 379 -13.51 -10.31 -23.49
N ALA A 380 -13.65 -9.42 -24.48
CA ALA A 380 -12.55 -8.85 -25.22
C ALA A 380 -11.56 -8.11 -24.28
N GLY A 381 -12.06 -7.33 -23.32
CA GLY A 381 -11.25 -6.63 -22.33
C GLY A 381 -10.34 -7.57 -21.53
N SER A 382 -10.87 -8.67 -21.00
CA SER A 382 -10.08 -9.65 -20.24
C SER A 382 -9.04 -10.39 -21.11
N VAL A 383 -9.41 -10.76 -22.34
CA VAL A 383 -8.48 -11.39 -23.30
C VAL A 383 -7.36 -10.41 -23.68
N ILE A 384 -7.69 -9.16 -23.99
CA ILE A 384 -6.73 -8.09 -24.27
C ILE A 384 -5.80 -7.90 -23.08
N GLY A 385 -6.34 -7.87 -21.86
CA GLY A 385 -5.55 -7.76 -20.63
C GLY A 385 -4.52 -8.88 -20.49
N ALA A 386 -4.95 -10.13 -20.67
CA ALA A 386 -4.07 -11.30 -20.65
C ALA A 386 -2.97 -11.24 -21.74
N LEU A 387 -3.32 -10.86 -22.96
CA LEU A 387 -2.36 -10.75 -24.06
C LEU A 387 -1.34 -9.62 -23.82
N LEU A 388 -1.74 -8.50 -23.22
CA LEU A 388 -0.83 -7.41 -22.83
C LEU A 388 0.17 -7.83 -21.75
N LEU A 389 -0.25 -8.67 -20.78
CA LEU A 389 0.68 -9.26 -19.79
C LEU A 389 1.78 -10.09 -20.45
N VAL A 390 1.47 -10.79 -21.53
CA VAL A 390 2.47 -11.56 -22.29
C VAL A 390 3.31 -10.65 -23.17
N LEU A 391 2.68 -9.76 -23.95
CA LEU A 391 3.37 -8.89 -24.92
C LEU A 391 4.25 -7.83 -24.27
N SER A 392 3.98 -7.46 -23.02
CA SER A 392 4.86 -6.56 -22.27
C SER A 392 6.30 -7.09 -22.15
N ASN A 393 6.54 -8.41 -22.15
CA ASN A 393 7.91 -8.94 -22.24
C ASN A 393 8.55 -8.63 -23.60
N ALA A 394 7.79 -8.72 -24.69
CA ALA A 394 8.29 -8.45 -26.04
C ALA A 394 8.75 -6.99 -26.21
N LEU A 395 8.11 -6.05 -25.49
CA LEU A 395 8.56 -4.67 -25.44
C LEU A 395 9.92 -4.53 -24.74
N ARG A 396 10.14 -5.27 -23.64
CA ARG A 396 11.42 -5.26 -22.91
C ARG A 396 12.56 -5.76 -23.79
N GLU A 397 12.28 -6.76 -24.61
CA GLU A 397 13.21 -7.37 -25.56
C GLU A 397 13.32 -6.61 -26.89
N ARG A 398 12.62 -5.48 -27.02
CA ARG A 398 12.66 -4.53 -28.16
C ARG A 398 12.18 -5.11 -29.50
N LEU A 399 11.19 -6.01 -29.48
CA LEU A 399 10.64 -6.59 -30.70
C LEU A 399 9.63 -5.66 -31.38
N ASP A 400 9.77 -5.51 -32.70
CA ASP A 400 8.86 -4.69 -33.52
C ASP A 400 7.42 -5.26 -33.52
N ALA A 401 7.27 -6.59 -33.66
CA ALA A 401 5.98 -7.25 -33.57
C ALA A 401 5.32 -7.08 -32.19
N GLY A 402 6.13 -7.00 -31.12
CA GLY A 402 5.65 -6.73 -29.76
C GLY A 402 5.13 -5.31 -29.60
N TYR A 403 5.79 -4.32 -30.23
CA TYR A 403 5.35 -2.93 -30.28
C TYR A 403 4.00 -2.79 -30.98
N VAL A 404 3.87 -3.32 -32.20
CA VAL A 404 2.64 -3.23 -32.99
C VAL A 404 1.49 -3.93 -32.26
N GLY A 405 1.74 -5.13 -31.72
CA GLY A 405 0.75 -5.88 -30.95
C GLY A 405 0.31 -5.15 -29.68
N ALA A 406 1.25 -4.62 -28.89
CA ALA A 406 0.91 -3.88 -27.68
C ALA A 406 0.14 -2.59 -27.99
N LEU A 407 0.54 -1.83 -29.02
CA LEU A 407 -0.15 -0.61 -29.40
C LEU A 407 -1.59 -0.90 -29.88
N ALA A 408 -1.76 -1.92 -30.73
CA ALA A 408 -3.08 -2.33 -31.21
C ALA A 408 -3.98 -2.79 -30.04
N LEU A 409 -3.45 -3.59 -29.12
CA LEU A 409 -4.18 -4.08 -27.96
C LEU A 409 -4.51 -2.96 -26.95
N LEU A 410 -3.64 -1.97 -26.74
CA LEU A 410 -3.94 -0.83 -25.87
C LEU A 410 -5.09 0.02 -26.44
N VAL A 411 -5.08 0.26 -27.75
CA VAL A 411 -6.18 0.98 -28.43
C VAL A 411 -7.47 0.17 -28.39
N ALA A 412 -7.41 -1.12 -28.73
CA ALA A 412 -8.56 -2.01 -28.65
C ALA A 412 -9.12 -2.13 -27.22
N GLY A 413 -8.24 -2.18 -26.22
CA GLY A 413 -8.62 -2.20 -24.80
C GLY A 413 -9.33 -0.93 -24.37
N ALA A 414 -8.86 0.25 -24.82
CA ALA A 414 -9.53 1.52 -24.54
C ALA A 414 -10.96 1.55 -25.11
N VAL A 415 -11.14 1.06 -26.34
CA VAL A 415 -12.46 0.93 -26.97
C VAL A 415 -13.34 -0.07 -26.21
N ALA A 416 -12.80 -1.23 -25.84
CA ALA A 416 -13.51 -2.25 -25.08
C ALA A 416 -13.94 -1.75 -23.68
N SER A 417 -13.12 -0.96 -22.99
CA SER A 417 -13.45 -0.37 -21.69
C SER A 417 -14.60 0.64 -21.79
N LEU A 418 -14.68 1.41 -22.87
CA LEU A 418 -15.83 2.29 -23.12
C LEU A 418 -17.10 1.48 -23.42
N ALA A 419 -16.98 0.44 -24.24
CA ALA A 419 -18.10 -0.37 -24.71
C ALA A 419 -18.66 -1.38 -23.68
N LYS A 420 -17.90 -1.73 -22.62
CA LYS A 420 -18.36 -2.65 -21.56
C LYS A 420 -19.09 -1.97 -20.40
N GLY A 421 -18.76 -0.71 -20.08
CA GLY A 421 -19.22 -0.09 -18.83
C GLY A 421 -19.09 1.43 -18.76
N LEU A 422 -18.74 2.10 -19.87
CA LEU A 422 -18.32 3.50 -19.89
C LEU A 422 -17.20 3.79 -18.89
N ASP A 423 -16.22 2.89 -18.80
CA ASP A 423 -15.08 3.04 -17.92
C ASP A 423 -14.07 4.00 -18.56
N TRP A 424 -14.44 5.28 -18.62
CA TRP A 424 -13.63 6.35 -19.17
C TRP A 424 -12.29 6.51 -18.43
N GLU A 425 -12.25 6.13 -17.15
CA GLU A 425 -11.04 6.06 -16.34
C GLU A 425 -10.04 5.08 -16.95
N GLU A 426 -10.44 3.83 -17.20
CA GLU A 426 -9.61 2.80 -17.83
C GLU A 426 -9.24 3.15 -19.27
N ALA A 427 -10.22 3.63 -20.05
CA ALA A 427 -10.01 4.02 -21.43
C ALA A 427 -9.00 5.17 -21.55
N SER A 428 -9.07 6.15 -20.64
CA SER A 428 -8.12 7.27 -20.61
C SER A 428 -6.70 6.82 -20.25
N VAL A 429 -6.56 5.88 -19.32
CA VAL A 429 -5.27 5.28 -18.94
C VAL A 429 -4.67 4.52 -20.13
N LEU A 430 -5.45 3.65 -20.77
CA LEU A 430 -5.01 2.87 -21.93
C LEU A 430 -4.67 3.76 -23.13
N ALA A 431 -5.47 4.80 -23.38
CA ALA A 431 -5.20 5.79 -24.42
C ALA A 431 -3.94 6.61 -24.15
N ALA A 432 -3.72 7.05 -22.91
CA ALA A 432 -2.50 7.76 -22.53
C ALA A 432 -1.26 6.88 -22.70
N MET A 433 -1.36 5.59 -22.40
CA MET A 433 -0.28 4.62 -22.58
C MET A 433 -0.02 4.31 -24.06
N ALA A 434 -1.06 4.20 -24.88
CA ALA A 434 -0.93 4.09 -26.33
C ALA A 434 -0.25 5.34 -26.92
N ALA A 435 -0.65 6.54 -26.48
CA ALA A 435 -0.04 7.80 -26.90
C ALA A 435 1.43 7.93 -26.46
N ALA A 436 1.79 7.39 -25.28
CA ALA A 436 3.16 7.34 -24.80
C ALA A 436 4.02 6.30 -25.56
N LEU A 437 3.42 5.18 -25.97
CA LEU A 437 4.08 4.12 -26.74
C LEU A 437 4.29 4.54 -28.21
N ALA A 438 3.32 5.22 -28.83
CA ALA A 438 3.31 5.58 -30.25
C ALA A 438 4.62 6.24 -30.76
N PRO A 439 5.17 7.31 -30.15
CA PRO A 439 6.39 7.96 -30.63
C PRO A 439 7.67 7.13 -30.40
N CYS A 440 7.59 6.04 -29.65
CA CYS A 440 8.74 5.23 -29.26
C CYS A 440 9.09 4.11 -30.27
N ARG A 441 8.48 4.09 -31.46
CA ARG A 441 8.72 3.05 -32.50
C ARG A 441 10.21 2.84 -32.80
N ALA A 442 11.00 3.90 -32.83
CA ALA A 442 12.44 3.84 -33.12
C ALA A 442 13.24 2.97 -32.14
N TYR A 443 12.73 2.71 -30.93
CA TYR A 443 13.40 1.87 -29.93
C TYR A 443 13.17 0.36 -30.12
N PHE A 444 12.25 -0.04 -31.00
CA PHE A 444 11.85 -1.43 -31.24
C PHE A 444 12.28 -1.90 -32.64
N TYR A 445 13.59 -2.14 -32.80
CA TYR A 445 14.20 -2.44 -34.11
C TYR A 445 14.45 -3.93 -34.34
N ARG A 446 14.31 -4.79 -33.31
CA ARG A 446 14.64 -6.21 -33.43
C ARG A 446 13.51 -6.94 -34.15
N ARG A 447 13.78 -7.40 -35.37
CA ARG A 447 12.88 -8.26 -36.15
C ARG A 447 13.04 -9.70 -35.69
N SER A 448 12.12 -10.19 -34.86
CA SER A 448 12.00 -11.61 -34.54
C SER A 448 10.52 -11.99 -34.46
N SER A 449 10.22 -13.26 -34.71
CA SER A 449 8.87 -13.79 -34.53
C SER A 449 8.50 -13.80 -33.03
N LEU A 450 7.23 -13.54 -32.70
CA LEU A 450 6.71 -13.65 -31.33
C LEU A 450 6.78 -15.09 -30.79
N ARG A 451 6.91 -16.09 -31.68
CA ARG A 451 7.00 -17.52 -31.33
C ARG A 451 8.38 -17.95 -30.83
N GLU A 452 9.45 -17.32 -31.32
CA GLU A 452 10.84 -17.68 -30.99
C GLU A 452 11.33 -17.08 -29.66
N GLN A 453 10.48 -16.35 -28.94
CA GLN A 453 10.81 -15.74 -27.66
C GLN A 453 10.63 -16.72 -26.50
N SER A 454 11.72 -17.05 -25.81
CA SER A 454 11.69 -17.76 -24.54
C SER A 454 11.30 -16.80 -23.40
N LEU A 455 10.05 -16.87 -22.97
CA LEU A 455 9.60 -16.15 -21.78
C LEU A 455 10.35 -16.70 -20.57
N SER A 456 11.06 -15.83 -19.84
CA SER A 456 11.75 -16.24 -18.63
C SER A 456 10.75 -16.82 -17.61
N PRO A 457 11.12 -17.86 -16.82
CA PRO A 457 10.24 -18.41 -15.79
C PRO A 457 9.69 -17.34 -14.82
N ARG A 458 10.48 -16.29 -14.57
CA ARG A 458 10.09 -15.11 -13.75
C ARG A 458 8.93 -14.31 -14.34
N TRP A 459 8.76 -14.31 -15.66
CA TRP A 459 7.65 -13.60 -16.31
C TRP A 459 6.36 -14.42 -16.22
N TRP A 460 6.45 -15.73 -16.44
CA TRP A 460 5.32 -16.63 -16.22
C TRP A 460 4.81 -16.60 -14.78
N THR A 461 5.71 -16.50 -13.79
CA THR A 461 5.28 -16.29 -12.40
C THR A 461 4.54 -14.96 -12.21
N ALA A 462 4.96 -13.88 -12.86
CA ALA A 462 4.27 -12.59 -12.75
C ALA A 462 2.88 -12.63 -13.42
N VAL A 463 2.78 -13.23 -14.60
CA VAL A 463 1.50 -13.45 -15.30
C VAL A 463 0.56 -14.33 -14.45
N ALA A 464 1.08 -15.41 -13.87
CA ALA A 464 0.31 -16.31 -13.01
C ALA A 464 -0.18 -15.62 -11.73
N VAL A 465 0.65 -14.77 -11.09
CA VAL A 465 0.24 -13.99 -9.91
C VAL A 465 -0.91 -13.04 -10.24
N VAL A 466 -0.84 -12.33 -11.37
CA VAL A 466 -1.92 -11.42 -11.79
C VAL A 466 -3.19 -12.20 -12.13
N GLY A 467 -3.08 -13.31 -12.87
CA GLY A 467 -4.23 -14.16 -13.21
C GLY A 467 -4.88 -14.79 -11.98
N LEU A 468 -4.11 -15.35 -11.05
CA LEU A 468 -4.65 -15.87 -9.79
C LEU A 468 -5.25 -14.76 -8.92
N GLY A 469 -4.64 -13.58 -8.91
CA GLY A 469 -5.18 -12.40 -8.24
C GLY A 469 -6.54 -11.99 -8.80
N SER A 470 -6.76 -12.09 -10.11
CA SER A 470 -8.05 -11.72 -10.71
C SER A 470 -9.14 -12.70 -10.30
N VAL A 471 -8.83 -14.01 -10.28
CA VAL A 471 -9.75 -15.06 -9.78
C VAL A 471 -10.14 -14.81 -8.33
N VAL A 472 -9.19 -14.40 -7.48
CA VAL A 472 -9.48 -14.03 -6.08
C VAL A 472 -10.39 -12.80 -6.01
N VAL A 473 -10.15 -11.78 -6.84
CA VAL A 473 -11.02 -10.59 -6.92
C VAL A 473 -12.43 -10.99 -7.37
N LEU A 474 -12.55 -11.88 -8.35
CA LEU A 474 -13.83 -12.39 -8.84
C LEU A 474 -14.60 -13.13 -7.72
N GLU A 475 -13.92 -14.04 -7.01
CA GLU A 475 -14.52 -14.80 -5.90
C GLU A 475 -15.01 -13.86 -4.79
N LEU A 476 -14.21 -12.85 -4.44
CA LEU A 476 -14.57 -11.86 -3.43
C LEU A 476 -15.74 -10.98 -3.86
N ALA A 477 -15.77 -10.58 -5.14
CA ALA A 477 -16.79 -9.70 -5.68
C ALA A 477 -18.17 -10.37 -5.79
N TYR A 478 -18.22 -11.66 -6.11
CA TYR A 478 -19.47 -12.39 -6.37
C TYR A 478 -19.87 -13.40 -5.28
N ARG A 479 -19.18 -13.41 -4.13
CA ARG A 479 -19.39 -14.38 -3.03
C ARG A 479 -20.80 -14.43 -2.45
N HIS A 480 -21.58 -13.36 -2.60
CA HIS A 480 -22.93 -13.21 -2.05
C HIS A 480 -24.03 -13.10 -3.12
N VAL A 481 -23.69 -13.34 -4.39
CA VAL A 481 -24.66 -13.40 -5.48
C VAL A 481 -25.06 -14.87 -5.66
N GLU A 482 -26.36 -15.18 -5.58
CA GLU A 482 -26.85 -16.51 -5.91
C GLU A 482 -26.40 -16.88 -7.33
N TYR A 483 -25.60 -17.93 -7.43
CA TYR A 483 -25.18 -18.47 -8.71
C TYR A 483 -26.43 -19.05 -9.40
N SER A 484 -26.96 -18.36 -10.41
CA SER A 484 -28.04 -18.91 -11.22
C SER A 484 -27.53 -20.15 -11.96
N SER A 485 -28.24 -21.27 -11.83
CA SER A 485 -28.00 -22.52 -12.55
C SER A 485 -28.50 -22.48 -14.00
N ASP A 486 -28.86 -21.29 -14.52
CA ASP A 486 -29.14 -21.09 -15.93
C ASP A 486 -27.95 -21.52 -16.80
N LEU A 487 -28.29 -22.01 -17.99
CA LEU A 487 -27.32 -22.49 -18.97
C LEU A 487 -26.26 -21.40 -19.21
N TRP A 488 -24.99 -21.69 -18.93
CA TRP A 488 -23.85 -20.76 -18.95
C TRP A 488 -23.65 -19.96 -20.27
N TRP A 489 -24.29 -20.37 -21.35
CA TRP A 489 -24.32 -19.70 -22.65
C TRP A 489 -25.49 -18.72 -22.85
N ARG A 490 -26.38 -18.54 -21.87
CA ARG A 490 -27.42 -17.49 -21.91
C ARG A 490 -26.82 -16.13 -21.54
N PHE A 491 -27.40 -15.08 -22.11
CA PHE A 491 -26.99 -13.70 -21.92
C PHE A 491 -28.12 -12.97 -21.19
N GLY A 492 -27.92 -12.68 -19.90
CA GLY A 492 -28.96 -12.15 -19.02
C GLY A 492 -28.63 -10.78 -18.44
N PRO A 493 -29.61 -9.85 -18.30
CA PRO A 493 -29.40 -8.54 -17.68
C PRO A 493 -29.08 -8.59 -16.18
N HIS A 494 -29.30 -9.73 -15.51
CA HIS A 494 -29.03 -9.93 -14.08
C HIS A 494 -27.89 -10.94 -13.82
N GLU A 495 -27.23 -11.46 -14.86
CA GLU A 495 -26.20 -12.50 -14.75
C GLU A 495 -24.77 -11.92 -14.67
N LEU A 496 -24.55 -10.98 -13.76
CA LEU A 496 -23.26 -10.28 -13.62
C LEU A 496 -22.10 -11.24 -13.24
N ALA A 497 -22.39 -12.26 -12.42
CA ALA A 497 -21.42 -13.27 -12.02
C ALA A 497 -21.01 -14.16 -13.21
N SER A 498 -21.98 -14.73 -13.94
CA SER A 498 -21.74 -15.58 -15.12
C SER A 498 -21.03 -14.82 -16.25
N ARG A 499 -21.32 -13.52 -16.43
CA ARG A 499 -20.60 -12.66 -17.38
C ARG A 499 -19.12 -12.51 -17.02
N SER A 500 -18.81 -12.25 -15.76
CA SER A 500 -17.44 -12.03 -15.30
C SER A 500 -16.62 -13.32 -15.28
N LEU A 501 -17.24 -14.45 -14.91
CA LEU A 501 -16.65 -15.80 -15.03
C LEU A 501 -16.27 -16.15 -16.46
N ARG A 502 -17.12 -15.85 -17.46
CA ARG A 502 -16.81 -16.10 -18.88
C ARG A 502 -15.63 -15.28 -19.38
N ALA A 503 -15.53 -14.03 -18.93
CA ALA A 503 -14.42 -13.15 -19.28
C ALA A 503 -13.08 -13.67 -18.69
N GLU A 504 -13.08 -14.14 -17.45
CA GLU A 504 -11.90 -14.77 -16.83
C GLU A 504 -11.52 -16.09 -17.49
N LEU A 505 -12.51 -16.95 -17.80
CA LEU A 505 -12.26 -18.20 -18.52
C LEU A 505 -11.64 -17.93 -19.90
N ALA A 506 -12.14 -16.95 -20.63
CA ALA A 506 -11.58 -16.57 -21.93
C ALA A 506 -10.13 -16.08 -21.81
N ALA A 507 -9.81 -15.30 -20.77
CA ALA A 507 -8.43 -14.89 -20.48
C ALA A 507 -7.53 -16.08 -20.14
N ALA A 508 -7.99 -17.02 -19.31
CA ALA A 508 -7.25 -18.23 -18.97
C ALA A 508 -6.97 -19.10 -20.21
N VAL A 509 -7.98 -19.29 -21.07
CA VAL A 509 -7.83 -20.01 -22.34
C VAL A 509 -6.83 -19.32 -23.26
N ALA A 510 -6.86 -17.98 -23.36
CA ALA A 510 -5.90 -17.23 -24.14
C ALA A 510 -4.46 -17.42 -23.62
N LEU A 511 -4.25 -17.38 -22.30
CA LEU A 511 -2.94 -17.62 -21.69
C LEU A 511 -2.42 -19.04 -21.93
N VAL A 512 -3.30 -20.05 -21.81
CA VAL A 512 -2.96 -21.45 -22.08
C VAL A 512 -2.64 -21.66 -23.57
N ALA A 513 -3.45 -21.11 -24.47
CA ALA A 513 -3.20 -21.18 -25.91
C ALA A 513 -1.86 -20.55 -26.28
N VAL A 514 -1.53 -19.39 -25.70
CA VAL A 514 -0.24 -18.73 -25.89
C VAL A 514 0.92 -19.54 -25.29
N ALA A 515 0.72 -20.22 -24.17
CA ALA A 515 1.74 -21.12 -23.60
C ALA A 515 2.00 -22.33 -24.51
N LEU A 516 0.94 -22.96 -25.03
CA LEU A 516 1.01 -24.12 -25.92
C LEU A 516 1.64 -23.77 -27.28
N LEU A 517 1.23 -22.65 -27.88
CA LEU A 517 1.80 -22.13 -29.14
C LEU A 517 3.28 -21.75 -29.06
N ARG A 518 3.86 -21.74 -27.85
CA ARG A 518 5.29 -21.49 -27.61
C ARG A 518 6.06 -22.76 -27.24
N LEU A 519 5.36 -23.86 -26.97
CA LEU A 519 5.94 -25.19 -26.72
C LEU A 519 6.05 -26.01 -28.02
N LEU A 520 5.18 -25.72 -28.99
CA LEU A 520 5.20 -26.20 -30.38
C LEU A 520 6.11 -25.30 -31.22
#